data_AF-A0A4Y2PS76-F1
#
_entry.id   AF-A0A4Y2PS76-F1
#
_cell.length_a   1.000
_cell.length_b   1.000
_cell.length_c   1.000
_cell.angle_alpha   90.00
_cell.angle_beta   90.00
_cell.angle_gamma   90.00
#
_symmetry.space_group_name_H-M   'P 1'
#
loop_
_entity.id
_entity.type
_entity.pdbx_description
1 polymer ?
#
loop_
_entity_poly.entity_id
_entity_poly.type
_entity_poly.pdbx_seq_one_letter_code
_entity_poly.pdbx_strand_id
1 'polypeptide(L)'
;KTLAYAIPIVQKLQDMQPKIKRCDGVYALIIVPTRELALQCFEIFSKLTKSFTWIVPGYLIGGEKKKSEKARLRKGVNILICTPGRLLDHLDHTACLTLEKIMFLIIDEADK
;
A
#
# COMPACT_ATOMS: atom_id res chain seq x y z
N LYS A 1 -6.54 1.84 15.91
CA LYS A 1 -5.90 0.61 15.37
C LYS A 1 -4.90 0.97 14.27
N THR A 2 -5.33 1.61 13.18
CA THR A 2 -4.46 1.97 12.04
C THR A 2 -3.18 2.73 12.41
N LEU A 3 -3.25 3.73 13.30
CA LEU A 3 -2.07 4.49 13.71
C LEU A 3 -0.99 3.64 14.40
N ALA A 4 -1.39 2.56 15.10
CA ALA A 4 -0.47 1.73 15.87
C ALA A 4 0.53 1.00 14.97
N TYR A 5 0.12 0.60 13.76
CA TYR A 5 1.04 0.04 12.75
C TYR A 5 1.50 1.09 11.73
N ALA A 6 0.70 2.10 11.40
CA ALA A 6 1.07 3.08 10.38
C ALA A 6 2.28 3.93 10.79
N ILE A 7 2.36 4.37 12.04
CA ILE A 7 3.47 5.18 12.55
C ILE A 7 4.81 4.44 12.46
N PRO A 8 4.98 3.23 13.05
CA PRO A 8 6.26 2.53 12.99
C PRO A 8 6.66 2.13 11.56
N ILE A 9 5.70 1.83 10.67
CA ILE A 9 5.98 1.58 9.25
C ILE A 9 6.56 2.82 8.59
N VAL A 10 5.89 3.97 8.70
CA VAL A 10 6.34 5.22 8.07
C VAL A 10 7.70 5.64 8.61
N GLN A 11 7.92 5.53 9.92
CA GLN A 11 9.21 5.83 10.55
C GLN A 11 10.32 4.93 10.00
N LYS A 12 10.10 3.61 9.94
CA LYS A 12 11.11 2.69 9.39
C LYS A 12 11.45 2.99 7.94
N LEU A 13 10.45 3.27 7.10
CA LEU A 13 10.64 3.61 5.69
C LEU A 13 11.37 4.94 5.51
N GLN A 14 11.13 5.91 6.39
CA GLN A 14 11.84 7.18 6.38
C GLN A 14 13.33 7.03 6.75
N ASP A 15 13.65 6.15 7.70
CA ASP A 15 15.00 5.92 8.18
C ASP A 15 15.88 5.09 7.22
N MET A 16 15.30 4.51 6.17
CA MET A 16 16.06 3.73 5.18
C MET A 16 17.11 4.57 4.44
N GLN A 17 18.29 3.97 4.29
CA GLN A 17 19.40 4.48 3.49
C GLN A 17 19.91 3.37 2.56
N PRO A 18 19.97 3.58 1.24
CA PRO A 18 19.55 4.79 0.52
C PRO A 18 18.03 5.03 0.61
N LYS A 19 17.61 6.28 0.36
CA LYS A 19 16.18 6.66 0.33
C LYS A 19 15.41 5.82 -0.71
N ILE A 20 14.17 5.48 -0.35
CA ILE A 20 13.25 4.70 -1.20
C ILE A 20 13.03 5.41 -2.53
N LYS A 21 13.15 4.65 -3.62
CA LYS A 21 12.84 5.08 -4.97
C LYS A 21 11.47 4.53 -5.38
N ARG A 22 10.83 5.21 -6.33
CA ARG A 22 9.52 4.79 -6.85
C ARG A 22 9.54 3.43 -7.56
N CYS A 23 10.68 3.04 -8.11
CA CYS A 23 10.88 1.75 -8.76
C CYS A 23 11.16 0.60 -7.79
N ASP A 24 11.33 0.86 -6.49
CA ASP A 24 11.66 -0.19 -5.53
C ASP A 24 10.49 -1.15 -5.25
N GLY A 25 9.27 -0.76 -5.60
CA GLY A 25 8.07 -1.54 -5.36
C GLY A 25 7.53 -1.38 -3.94
N VAL A 26 6.75 -2.37 -3.51
CA VAL A 26 5.98 -2.35 -2.27
C VAL A 26 6.83 -2.86 -1.10
N TYR A 27 6.93 -2.04 -0.05
CA TYR A 27 7.59 -2.37 1.21
C TYR A 27 6.60 -2.73 2.33
N ALA A 28 5.41 -2.14 2.30
CA ALA A 28 4.36 -2.41 3.28
C ALA A 28 3.07 -2.79 2.56
N LEU A 29 2.54 -3.97 2.88
CA LEU A 29 1.28 -4.48 2.39
C LEU A 29 0.28 -4.55 3.54
N ILE A 30 -0.84 -3.82 3.42
CA ILE A 30 -1.92 -3.80 4.39
C ILE A 30 -3.16 -4.39 3.73
N ILE A 31 -3.61 -5.54 4.22
CA ILE A 31 -4.81 -6.23 3.76
C ILE A 31 -5.95 -5.90 4.73
N VAL A 32 -7.06 -5.43 4.19
CA VAL A 32 -8.27 -5.06 4.95
C VAL A 32 -9.52 -5.67 4.31
N PRO A 33 -10.59 -5.97 5.07
CA PRO A 33 -11.71 -6.74 4.54
C PRO A 33 -12.63 -5.91 3.63
N THR A 34 -12.72 -4.59 3.85
CA THR A 34 -13.68 -3.73 3.14
C THR A 34 -13.02 -2.55 2.43
N ARG A 35 -13.74 -2.01 1.44
CA ARG A 35 -13.30 -0.85 0.65
C ARG A 35 -13.20 0.40 1.51
N GLU A 36 -14.16 0.56 2.42
CA GLU A 36 -14.28 1.71 3.30
C GLU A 36 -13.08 1.76 4.26
N LEU A 37 -12.70 0.62 4.84
CA LEU A 37 -11.52 0.51 5.69
C LEU A 37 -10.23 0.78 4.92
N ALA A 38 -10.13 0.33 3.67
CA ALA A 38 -8.97 0.60 2.82
C ALA A 38 -8.79 2.10 2.56
N LEU A 39 -9.87 2.81 2.24
CA LEU A 39 -9.85 4.25 2.01
C LEU A 39 -9.50 5.02 3.30
N GLN A 40 -10.08 4.65 4.43
CA GLN A 40 -9.74 5.23 5.74
C GLN A 40 -8.25 5.03 6.07
N CYS A 41 -7.71 3.83 5.86
CA CYS A 41 -6.29 3.56 6.05
C CYS A 41 -5.42 4.40 5.11
N PHE A 42 -5.79 4.46 3.83
CA PHE A 42 -5.08 5.25 2.84
C PHE A 42 -5.02 6.74 3.20
N GLU A 43 -6.12 7.32 3.71
CA GLU A 43 -6.13 8.71 4.16
C GLU A 43 -5.16 8.95 5.32
N ILE A 44 -5.08 8.01 6.26
CA ILE A 44 -4.15 8.09 7.40
C ILE A 44 -2.70 8.04 6.90
N PHE A 45 -2.36 7.07 6.04
CA PHE A 45 -1.03 6.99 5.44
C PHE A 45 -0.70 8.24 4.62
N SER A 46 -1.64 8.76 3.83
CA SER A 46 -1.44 9.98 3.04
C SER A 46 -1.16 11.21 3.91
N LYS A 47 -1.80 11.31 5.08
CA LYS A 47 -1.53 12.37 6.06
C LYS A 47 -0.14 12.21 6.67
N LEU A 48 0.24 10.98 7.04
CA LEU A 48 1.54 10.69 7.67
C LEU A 48 2.72 10.85 6.69
N THR A 49 2.55 10.49 5.42
CA THR A 49 3.61 10.57 4.40
C THR A 49 3.68 11.92 3.70
N LYS A 50 2.84 12.90 4.07
CA LYS A 50 2.79 14.22 3.43
C LYS A 50 4.16 14.93 3.45
N SER A 51 4.92 14.76 4.53
CA SER A 51 6.27 15.33 4.69
C SER A 51 7.37 14.51 4.00
N PHE A 52 7.07 13.29 3.57
CA PHE A 52 8.02 12.33 3.00
C PHE A 52 7.67 12.05 1.53
N THR A 53 8.02 12.99 0.64
CA THR A 53 7.60 12.98 -0.77
C THR A 53 8.06 11.76 -1.58
N TRP A 54 9.05 11.01 -1.07
CA TRP A 54 9.56 9.77 -1.66
C TRP A 54 8.80 8.51 -1.21
N ILE A 55 7.95 8.58 -0.16
CA ILE A 55 7.12 7.48 0.29
C ILE A 55 5.73 7.64 -0.34
N VAL A 56 5.39 6.75 -1.26
CA VAL A 56 4.12 6.84 -1.99
C VAL A 56 3.13 5.77 -1.49
N PRO A 57 2.06 6.16 -0.76
CA PRO A 57 0.98 5.25 -0.46
C PRO A 57 0.04 5.09 -1.67
N GLY A 58 -0.56 3.91 -1.78
CA GLY A 58 -1.54 3.57 -2.79
C GLY A 58 -2.50 2.52 -2.28
N TYR A 59 -3.61 2.33 -2.99
CA TYR A 59 -4.59 1.31 -2.65
C TYR A 59 -5.09 0.54 -3.87
N LEU A 60 -5.57 -0.68 -3.63
CA LEU A 60 -6.23 -1.55 -4.61
C LEU A 60 -7.52 -2.11 -4.01
N ILE A 61 -8.66 -1.64 -4.50
CA ILE A 61 -9.97 -2.02 -4.02
C ILE A 61 -10.90 -2.30 -5.19
N GLY A 62 -11.84 -3.23 -5.02
CA GLY A 62 -12.85 -3.51 -6.04
C GLY A 62 -13.70 -2.28 -6.36
N GLY A 63 -14.24 -2.20 -7.59
CA GLY A 63 -15.16 -1.13 -8.00
C GLY A 63 -14.50 0.18 -8.45
N GLU A 64 -13.18 0.27 -8.52
CA GLU A 64 -12.49 1.33 -9.28
C GLU A 64 -12.28 0.94 -10.75
N LYS A 65 -12.14 1.96 -11.62
CA LYS A 65 -11.79 1.73 -13.02
C LYS A 65 -10.36 1.18 -13.11
N LYS A 66 -10.19 -0.01 -13.70
CA LYS A 66 -8.88 -0.66 -13.96
C LYS A 66 -7.80 0.28 -14.51
N LYS A 67 -8.17 1.27 -15.33
CA LYS A 67 -7.24 2.25 -15.90
C LYS A 67 -6.63 3.17 -14.83
N SER A 68 -7.42 3.59 -13.85
CA SER A 68 -6.99 4.43 -12.72
C SER A 68 -6.01 3.68 -11.82
N GLU A 69 -6.35 2.45 -11.45
CA GLU A 69 -5.50 1.57 -10.64
C GLU A 69 -4.14 1.33 -11.31
N LYS A 70 -4.15 0.93 -12.59
CA LYS A 70 -2.91 0.72 -13.36
C LYS A 70 -2.08 2.00 -13.46
N ALA A 71 -2.69 3.17 -13.62
CA ALA A 71 -1.97 4.44 -13.65
C ALA A 71 -1.30 4.74 -12.31
N ARG A 72 -1.94 4.40 -11.19
CA ARG A 72 -1.38 4.56 -9.84
C ARG A 72 -0.21 3.59 -9.61
N LEU A 73 -0.37 2.33 -9.98
CA LEU A 73 0.69 1.32 -9.87
C LEU A 73 1.93 1.71 -10.71
N ARG A 74 1.73 2.22 -11.93
CA ARG A 74 2.85 2.69 -12.78
C ARG A 74 3.62 3.87 -12.19
N LYS A 75 3.01 4.69 -11.33
CA LYS A 75 3.71 5.79 -10.65
C LYS A 75 4.67 5.29 -9.56
N GLY A 76 4.59 4.00 -9.19
CA GLY A 76 5.32 3.42 -8.07
C GLY A 76 4.55 3.60 -6.77
N VAL A 77 4.39 2.50 -6.02
CA VAL A 77 3.71 2.46 -4.73
C VAL A 77 4.60 1.73 -3.74
N ASN A 78 4.86 2.35 -2.59
CA ASN A 78 5.71 1.78 -1.54
C ASN A 78 4.89 1.21 -0.37
N ILE A 79 3.71 1.79 -0.13
CA ILE A 79 2.75 1.31 0.86
C ILE A 79 1.47 0.97 0.10
N LEU A 80 1.09 -0.30 0.08
CA LEU A 80 -0.08 -0.79 -0.62
C LEU A 80 -1.17 -1.20 0.38
N ILE A 81 -2.32 -0.56 0.32
CA ILE A 81 -3.52 -0.96 1.07
C ILE A 81 -4.50 -1.66 0.12
N CYS A 82 -4.96 -2.87 0.42
CA CYS A 82 -5.81 -3.60 -0.52
C CYS A 82 -6.85 -4.49 0.14
N THR A 83 -7.91 -4.80 -0.62
CA THR A 83 -8.84 -5.88 -0.26
C THR A 83 -8.36 -7.23 -0.82
N PRO A 84 -8.54 -8.36 -0.11
CA PRO A 84 -7.97 -9.66 -0.51
C PRO A 84 -8.30 -10.08 -1.94
N GLY A 85 -9.59 -10.03 -2.32
CA GLY A 85 -10.01 -10.44 -3.67
C GLY A 85 -9.39 -9.57 -4.77
N ARG A 86 -9.23 -8.27 -4.52
CA ARG A 86 -8.62 -7.36 -5.50
C ARG A 86 -7.11 -7.53 -5.59
N LEU A 87 -6.46 -7.82 -4.47
CA LEU A 87 -5.04 -8.14 -4.46
C LEU A 87 -4.77 -9.39 -5.31
N LEU A 88 -5.55 -10.45 -5.12
CA LEU A 88 -5.41 -11.71 -5.86
C LEU A 88 -5.54 -11.48 -7.38
N ASP A 89 -6.57 -10.76 -7.82
CA ASP A 89 -6.75 -10.37 -9.23
C ASP A 89 -5.48 -9.72 -9.82
N HIS A 90 -4.84 -8.84 -9.05
CA HIS A 90 -3.69 -8.09 -9.49
C HIS A 90 -2.40 -8.90 -9.43
N LEU A 91 -2.25 -9.83 -8.49
CA LEU A 91 -1.11 -10.75 -8.44
C LEU A 91 -1.08 -11.66 -9.66
N ASP A 92 -2.23 -12.16 -10.08
CA ASP A 92 -2.31 -13.08 -11.22
C ASP A 92 -2.19 -12.37 -12.57
N HIS A 93 -2.68 -11.11 -12.68
CA HIS A 93 -2.85 -10.44 -13.99
C HIS A 93 -2.02 -9.17 -14.17
N THR A 94 -1.26 -8.71 -13.17
CA THR A 94 -0.53 -7.42 -13.24
C THR A 94 0.97 -7.60 -13.02
N ALA A 95 1.72 -7.76 -14.11
CA ALA A 95 3.18 -7.87 -14.10
C ALA A 95 3.94 -6.67 -13.47
N CYS A 96 3.27 -5.54 -13.26
CA CYS A 96 3.87 -4.33 -12.70
C CYS A 96 3.84 -4.29 -11.15
N LEU A 97 3.15 -5.23 -10.50
CA LEU A 97 3.08 -5.30 -9.04
C LEU A 97 4.16 -6.27 -8.54
N THR A 98 5.27 -5.73 -8.04
CA THR A 98 6.35 -6.53 -7.44
C THR A 98 6.25 -6.47 -5.91
N LEU A 99 6.14 -7.64 -5.29
CA LEU A 99 6.05 -7.83 -3.83
C LEU A 99 7.35 -8.38 -3.21
N GLU A 100 8.45 -8.39 -3.95
CA GLU A 100 9.73 -8.99 -3.52
C GLU A 100 10.38 -8.28 -2.31
N LYS A 101 10.09 -6.99 -2.12
CA LYS A 101 10.70 -6.17 -1.05
C LYS A 101 9.76 -5.92 0.13
N ILE A 102 8.69 -6.71 0.29
CA ILE A 102 7.80 -6.56 1.44
C ILE A 102 8.59 -6.77 2.73
N MET A 103 8.58 -5.76 3.58
CA MET A 103 9.11 -5.79 4.94
C MET A 103 8.00 -5.88 5.98
N PHE A 104 6.81 -5.38 5.64
CA PHE A 104 5.66 -5.33 6.54
C PHE A 104 4.43 -5.93 5.85
N LEU A 105 3.86 -6.96 6.48
CA LEU A 105 2.56 -7.52 6.12
C LEU A 105 1.60 -7.34 7.30
N ILE A 106 0.52 -6.60 7.06
CA ILE A 106 -0.52 -6.33 8.05
C ILE A 106 -1.80 -6.92 7.49
N ILE A 107 -2.47 -7.76 8.29
CA ILE A 107 -3.79 -8.30 7.98
C ILE A 107 -4.70 -7.77 9.08
N ASP A 108 -5.53 -6.79 8.75
CA ASP A 108 -6.52 -6.23 9.68
C ASP A 108 -7.85 -6.96 9.52
N GLU A 109 -8.51 -7.27 10.63
CA GLU A 109 -9.76 -8.06 10.68
C GLU A 109 -9.68 -9.41 9.95
N ALA A 110 -8.64 -10.22 10.24
CA ALA A 110 -8.43 -11.56 9.68
C ALA A 110 -9.43 -12.62 10.16
N ASP A 111 -10.33 -12.24 11.06
CA ASP A 111 -11.40 -13.05 11.65
C ASP A 111 -12.72 -12.99 10.85
N LYS A 112 -12.81 -12.14 9.83
CA LYS A 112 -13.96 -12.01 8.92
C LYS A 112 -13.80 -12.74 7.59
#